data_AF-A0A957PBS5-F1
#
_entry.id   AF-A0A957PBS5-F1
#
_cell.length_a   1.000
_cell.length_b   1.000
_cell.length_c   1.000
_cell.angle_alpha   90.00
_cell.angle_beta   90.00
_cell.angle_gamma   90.00
#
_symmetry.space_group_name_H-M   'P 1'
#
loop_
_entity.id
_entity.type
_entity.pdbx_description
1 polymer ?
#
loop_
_entity_poly.entity_id
_entity_poly.type
_entity_poly.pdbx_seq_one_letter_code
_entity_poly.pdbx_strand_id
1 'polypeptide(L)'
;MIFQHTHQWITGTSPHTGQPKTQTRRLAVGYTFTRDADGRITHIRKNGRLRWRVGGEYSVQPGRGRRGVGRVVVAAIRLEDVRHISQANAQAEGFADVAGFLDVWRLMHDYTHRHTPIEHLAQRPLECYWAVVIEFQTR
;
A
#
# COMPACT_ATOMS: atom_id res chain seq x y z
N MET A 1 -0.42 -11.80 -3.13
CA MET A 1 -1.05 -10.86 -4.07
C MET A 1 -0.94 -9.46 -3.51
N ILE A 2 -0.55 -8.51 -4.36
CA ILE A 2 -0.27 -7.13 -3.96
C ILE A 2 -1.56 -6.30 -3.92
N PHE A 3 -2.48 -6.52 -4.87
CA PHE A 3 -3.66 -5.68 -5.11
C PHE A 3 -4.92 -6.54 -5.19
N GLN A 4 -5.74 -6.58 -4.14
CA GLN A 4 -6.97 -7.38 -4.14
C GLN A 4 -8.17 -6.55 -4.59
N HIS A 5 -8.34 -5.35 -4.03
CA HIS A 5 -9.53 -4.51 -4.26
C HIS A 5 -9.34 -3.42 -5.32
N THR A 6 -8.11 -3.04 -5.61
CA THR A 6 -7.77 -1.87 -6.44
C THR A 6 -6.93 -2.22 -7.66
N HIS A 7 -6.92 -3.50 -8.06
CA HIS A 7 -6.11 -3.98 -9.18
C HIS A 7 -6.45 -3.29 -10.51
N GLN A 8 -7.73 -2.93 -10.70
CA GLN A 8 -8.21 -2.24 -11.90
C GLN A 8 -7.61 -0.83 -12.05
N TRP A 9 -7.26 -0.18 -10.94
CA TRP A 9 -6.70 1.17 -10.95
C TRP A 9 -5.23 1.19 -11.38
N ILE A 10 -4.59 0.02 -11.48
CA ILE A 10 -3.18 -0.11 -11.89
C ILE A 10 -3.10 -0.24 -13.40
N THR A 11 -3.95 -1.08 -13.98
CA THR A 11 -4.01 -1.29 -15.44
C THR A 11 -4.94 -0.31 -16.15
N GLY A 12 -5.68 0.50 -15.39
CA GLY A 12 -6.52 1.60 -15.85
C GLY A 12 -6.30 2.83 -14.98
N THR A 13 -7.37 3.56 -14.68
CA THR A 13 -7.33 4.75 -13.82
C THR A 13 -8.19 4.55 -12.58
N SER A 14 -7.84 5.24 -11.49
CA SER A 14 -8.74 5.36 -10.36
C SER A 14 -9.96 6.21 -10.74
N PRO A 15 -11.19 5.82 -10.35
CA PRO A 15 -12.38 6.64 -10.54
C PRO A 15 -12.35 7.92 -9.68
N HIS A 16 -11.48 7.99 -8.67
CA HIS A 16 -11.39 9.13 -7.75
C HIS A 16 -10.37 10.19 -8.21
N THR A 17 -9.36 9.79 -8.99
CA THR A 17 -8.29 10.71 -9.42
C THR A 17 -8.19 10.86 -10.94
N GLY A 18 -8.81 9.96 -11.71
CA GLY A 18 -8.61 9.89 -13.16
C GLY A 18 -7.19 9.48 -13.57
N GLN A 19 -6.34 9.05 -12.63
CA GLN A 19 -4.95 8.68 -12.84
C GLN A 19 -4.70 7.23 -12.43
N PRO A 20 -3.70 6.54 -13.01
CA PRO A 20 -3.29 5.21 -12.56
C PRO A 20 -2.75 5.23 -11.13
N LYS A 21 -3.02 4.15 -10.39
CA LYS A 21 -2.45 3.87 -9.08
C LYS A 21 -0.98 3.47 -9.24
N THR A 22 -0.08 4.15 -8.54
CA THR A 22 1.39 3.94 -8.60
C THR A 22 2.00 3.54 -7.26
N GLN A 23 1.21 3.59 -6.18
CA GLN A 23 1.63 3.17 -4.85
C GLN A 23 0.59 2.27 -4.20
N THR A 24 1.03 1.44 -3.26
CA THR A 24 0.16 0.68 -2.38
C THR A 24 0.75 0.56 -0.97
N ARG A 25 -0.12 0.65 0.03
CA ARG A 25 0.22 0.52 1.44
C ARG A 25 -0.35 -0.75 1.99
N ARG A 26 0.41 -1.39 2.87
CA ARG A 26 -0.03 -2.56 3.62
C ARG A 26 0.42 -2.45 5.06
N LEU A 27 -0.40 -2.92 5.99
CA LEU A 27 -0.02 -2.99 7.40
C LEU A 27 1.34 -3.71 7.55
N ALA A 28 2.29 -3.07 8.22
CA ALA A 28 3.67 -3.56 8.34
C ALA A 28 3.77 -4.82 9.24
N VAL A 29 2.77 -5.06 10.08
CA VAL A 29 2.75 -6.19 11.02
C VAL A 29 2.98 -7.54 10.33
N GLY A 30 3.88 -8.33 10.90
CA GLY A 30 4.24 -9.67 10.40
C GLY A 30 5.14 -9.66 9.15
N TYR A 31 5.64 -8.50 8.71
CA TYR A 31 6.70 -8.42 7.71
C TYR A 31 8.08 -8.25 8.37
N THR A 32 9.10 -8.77 7.69
CA THR A 32 10.50 -8.47 7.99
C THR A 32 11.15 -7.80 6.78
N PHE A 33 12.15 -6.95 7.05
CA PHE A 33 12.74 -6.05 6.07
C PHE A 33 14.26 -6.29 5.98
N THR A 34 14.78 -6.42 4.77
CA THR A 34 16.22 -6.34 4.51
C THR A 34 16.54 -4.94 4.00
N ARG A 35 17.62 -4.34 4.53
CA ARG A 35 18.09 -3.02 4.16
C ARG A 35 19.46 -3.09 3.49
N ASP A 36 19.74 -2.15 2.59
CA ASP A 36 21.07 -1.94 2.03
C ASP A 36 21.97 -1.09 2.97
N ALA A 37 23.18 -0.77 2.52
CA ALA A 37 24.15 0.03 3.28
C ALA A 37 23.66 1.46 3.57
N ASP A 38 22.76 2.01 2.74
CA ASP A 38 22.14 3.33 2.92
C ASP A 38 20.89 3.25 3.81
N GLY A 39 20.56 2.06 4.33
CA GLY A 39 19.38 1.82 5.16
C GLY A 39 18.07 1.75 4.37
N ARG A 40 18.09 1.75 3.03
CA ARG A 40 16.88 1.61 2.20
C ARG A 40 16.38 0.18 2.22
N ILE A 41 15.06 -0.01 2.26
CA ILE A 41 14.48 -1.36 2.25
C ILE A 41 14.58 -1.92 0.84
N THR A 42 15.27 -3.05 0.69
CA THR A 42 15.42 -3.74 -0.60
C THR A 42 14.51 -4.96 -0.73
N HIS A 43 14.17 -5.61 0.38
CA HIS A 43 13.34 -6.82 0.40
C HIS A 43 12.34 -6.82 1.54
N ILE A 44 11.14 -7.32 1.27
CA ILE A 44 10.09 -7.62 2.25
C ILE A 44 9.87 -9.14 2.27
N ARG A 45 9.91 -9.73 3.47
CA ARG A 45 9.58 -11.14 3.72
C ARG A 45 8.39 -11.25 4.65
N LYS A 46 7.61 -12.33 4.49
CA LYS A 46 6.53 -12.71 5.41
C LYS A 46 6.66 -14.19 5.71
N ASN A 47 6.76 -14.55 6.98
CA ASN A 47 6.98 -15.94 7.43
C ASN A 47 8.18 -16.58 6.70
N GLY A 48 9.32 -15.88 6.67
CA GLY A 48 10.55 -16.33 5.97
C GLY A 48 10.52 -16.23 4.44
N ARG A 49 9.34 -16.20 3.81
CA ARG A 49 9.20 -16.18 2.34
C ARG A 49 9.33 -14.77 1.77
N LEU A 50 10.13 -14.62 0.71
CA LEU A 50 10.20 -13.39 -0.08
C LEU A 50 8.82 -13.03 -0.63
N ARG A 51 8.37 -11.80 -0.35
CA ARG A 51 7.13 -11.25 -0.89
C ARG A 51 7.42 -10.25 -1.99
N TRP A 52 8.25 -9.25 -1.69
CA TRP A 52 8.59 -8.17 -2.61
C TRP A 52 10.06 -7.80 -2.50
N ARG A 53 10.64 -7.36 -3.61
CA ARG A 53 11.96 -6.75 -3.67
C ARG A 53 11.95 -5.58 -4.64
N VAL A 54 12.77 -4.58 -4.38
CA VAL A 54 13.04 -3.49 -5.32
C VAL A 54 13.62 -4.08 -6.62
N GLY A 55 13.16 -3.57 -7.77
CA GLY A 55 13.46 -4.09 -9.11
C GLY A 55 12.76 -5.41 -9.45
N GLY A 56 11.97 -5.98 -8.53
CA GLY A 56 11.21 -7.20 -8.78
C GLY A 56 9.98 -6.93 -9.66
N GLU A 57 9.75 -7.80 -10.64
CA GLU A 57 8.55 -7.80 -11.47
C GLU A 57 7.47 -8.72 -10.89
N TYR A 58 6.24 -8.22 -10.78
CA TYR A 58 5.12 -8.94 -10.16
C TYR A 58 3.87 -8.87 -11.01
N SER A 59 3.13 -9.98 -11.04
CA SER A 59 1.82 -10.02 -11.70
C SER A 59 0.75 -9.32 -10.86
N VAL A 60 -0.01 -8.44 -11.50
CA VAL A 60 -1.26 -7.88 -10.98
C VAL A 60 -2.34 -8.94 -11.17
N GLN A 61 -2.88 -9.46 -10.07
CA GLN A 61 -3.91 -10.51 -10.08
C GLN A 61 -5.13 -10.03 -9.31
N PRO A 62 -6.36 -10.18 -9.86
CA PRO A 62 -7.58 -9.73 -9.20
C PRO A 62 -8.00 -10.62 -8.02
N GLY A 63 -7.49 -11.85 -7.97
CA GLY A 63 -7.92 -12.89 -7.04
C GLY A 63 -6.92 -14.05 -6.98
N ARG A 64 -6.90 -14.81 -5.87
CA ARG A 64 -6.04 -15.99 -5.75
C ARG A 64 -6.46 -16.99 -6.83
N GLY A 65 -5.51 -17.52 -7.59
CA GLY A 65 -5.79 -18.45 -8.68
C GLY A 65 -6.43 -17.82 -9.92
N ARG A 66 -6.66 -16.50 -9.94
CA ARG A 66 -7.17 -15.79 -11.12
C ARG A 66 -6.02 -15.43 -12.06
N ARG A 67 -6.33 -15.37 -13.36
CA ARG A 67 -5.39 -14.93 -14.40
C ARG A 67 -4.88 -13.52 -14.08
N GLY A 68 -3.57 -13.31 -14.26
CA GLY A 68 -2.98 -11.99 -14.15
C GLY A 68 -3.49 -11.05 -15.24
N VAL A 69 -3.75 -9.80 -14.87
CA VAL A 69 -4.29 -8.76 -15.76
C VAL A 69 -3.23 -7.75 -16.20
N GLY A 70 -2.04 -7.79 -15.59
CA GLY A 70 -0.93 -6.91 -15.93
C GLY A 70 0.31 -7.24 -15.11
N ARG A 71 1.36 -6.45 -15.29
CA ARG A 71 2.60 -6.56 -14.53
C ARG A 71 3.07 -5.19 -14.04
N VAL A 72 3.79 -5.23 -12.92
CA VAL A 72 4.41 -4.05 -12.32
C VAL A 72 5.84 -4.36 -11.91
N VAL A 73 6.70 -3.35 -11.91
CA VAL A 73 8.03 -3.41 -11.33
C VAL A 73 8.05 -2.57 -10.06
N VAL A 74 8.51 -3.14 -8.95
CA VAL A 74 8.65 -2.40 -7.69
C VAL A 74 9.83 -1.44 -7.80
N ALA A 75 9.54 -0.14 -7.73
CA ALA A 75 10.52 0.93 -7.83
C ALA A 75 11.15 1.28 -6.47
N ALA A 76 10.34 1.31 -5.41
CA ALA A 76 10.81 1.66 -4.08
C ALA A 76 9.98 1.00 -2.97
N ILE A 77 10.58 0.85 -1.80
CA ILE A 77 9.94 0.34 -0.59
C ILE A 77 10.33 1.23 0.60
N ARG A 78 9.35 1.67 1.37
CA ARG A 78 9.56 2.44 2.60
C ARG A 78 8.53 2.11 3.68
N LEU A 79 8.77 2.61 4.88
CA LEU A 79 7.80 2.56 5.99
C LEU A 79 7.24 3.96 6.22
N GLU A 80 5.98 4.04 6.61
CA GLU A 80 5.28 5.31 6.86
C GLU A 80 4.17 5.10 7.91
N ASP A 81 3.95 6.11 8.74
CA ASP A 81 2.74 6.23 9.53
C ASP A 81 1.67 6.87 8.66
N VAL A 82 0.66 6.10 8.26
CA VAL A 82 -0.33 6.58 7.29
C VAL A 82 -1.22 7.69 7.82
N ARG A 83 -1.22 7.95 9.13
CA ARG A 83 -1.92 9.12 9.71
C ARG A 83 -1.35 10.44 9.20
N HIS A 84 -0.10 10.44 8.74
CA HIS A 84 0.59 11.60 8.19
C HIS A 84 0.75 11.52 6.66
N ILE A 85 -0.06 10.70 5.99
CA ILE A 85 0.00 10.58 4.53
C ILE A 85 -0.29 11.93 3.86
N SER A 86 0.51 12.28 2.86
CA SER A 86 0.28 13.49 2.07
C SER A 86 -0.84 13.31 1.05
N GLN A 87 -1.41 14.43 0.60
CA GLN A 87 -2.41 14.47 -0.48
C GLN A 87 -1.91 13.76 -1.75
N ALA A 88 -0.68 14.03 -2.16
CA ALA A 88 -0.07 13.40 -3.34
C ALA A 88 0.07 11.88 -3.18
N ASN A 89 0.41 11.40 -1.97
CA ASN A 89 0.51 9.97 -1.68
C ASN A 89 -0.86 9.28 -1.65
N ALA A 90 -1.90 9.95 -1.14
CA ALA A 90 -3.28 9.45 -1.22
C ALA A 90 -3.74 9.34 -2.68
N GLN A 91 -3.41 10.32 -3.52
CA GLN A 91 -3.69 10.28 -4.95
C GLN A 91 -2.90 9.18 -5.69
N ALA A 92 -1.64 8.94 -5.33
CA ALA A 92 -0.84 7.83 -5.85
C ALA A 92 -1.39 6.45 -5.44
N GLU A 93 -2.11 6.37 -4.32
CA GLU A 93 -2.93 5.20 -3.94
C GLU A 93 -4.23 5.10 -4.74
N GLY A 94 -4.63 6.15 -5.45
CA GLY A 94 -5.87 6.25 -6.19
C GLY A 94 -7.04 6.82 -5.39
N PHE A 95 -6.82 7.54 -4.29
CA PHE A 95 -7.87 8.22 -3.54
C PHE A 95 -7.92 9.71 -3.88
N ALA A 96 -9.12 10.30 -3.83
CA ALA A 96 -9.29 11.72 -4.11
C ALA A 96 -8.54 12.59 -3.10
N ASP A 97 -8.54 12.19 -1.83
CA ASP A 97 -7.94 12.92 -0.72
C ASP A 97 -7.47 11.99 0.42
N VAL A 98 -6.81 12.61 1.40
CA VAL A 98 -6.32 11.94 2.62
C VAL A 98 -7.46 11.32 3.44
N ALA A 99 -8.60 12.01 3.52
CA ALA A 99 -9.73 11.56 4.34
C ALA A 99 -10.31 10.25 3.79
N GLY A 100 -10.59 10.18 2.49
CA GLY A 100 -11.09 8.97 1.83
C GLY A 100 -10.11 7.80 1.91
N PHE A 101 -8.80 8.06 1.85
CA PHE A 101 -7.79 7.02 2.11
C PHE A 101 -7.89 6.48 3.54
N LEU A 102 -7.91 7.38 4.54
CA LEU A 102 -7.93 7.00 5.96
C LEU A 102 -9.25 6.31 6.36
N ASP A 103 -10.37 6.67 5.77
CA ASP A 103 -11.65 5.99 5.96
C ASP A 103 -11.54 4.51 5.58
N VAL A 104 -11.03 4.22 4.37
CA VAL A 104 -10.85 2.85 3.90
C VAL A 104 -9.79 2.11 4.71
N TRP A 105 -8.68 2.76 5.07
CA TRP A 105 -7.64 2.17 5.91
C TRP A 105 -8.21 1.65 7.24
N ARG A 106 -9.02 2.46 7.92
CA ARG A 106 -9.62 2.11 9.22
C ARG A 106 -10.61 0.98 9.14
N LEU A 107 -11.42 0.94 8.07
CA LEU A 107 -12.31 -0.18 7.81
C LEU A 107 -11.56 -1.52 7.70
N MET A 108 -10.33 -1.49 7.17
CA MET A 108 -9.52 -2.71 7.00
C MET A 108 -8.63 -3.05 8.21
N HIS A 109 -8.14 -2.05 8.94
CA HIS A 109 -7.03 -2.22 9.88
C HIS A 109 -7.29 -1.70 11.30
N ASP A 110 -8.36 -0.93 11.51
CA ASP A 110 -8.76 -0.40 12.83
C ASP A 110 -10.29 -0.49 13.02
N TYR A 111 -10.84 -1.68 12.80
CA TYR A 111 -12.28 -1.91 12.67
C TYR A 111 -13.09 -1.54 13.92
N THR A 112 -12.47 -1.53 15.10
CA THR A 112 -13.09 -1.15 16.37
C THR A 112 -13.32 0.36 16.47
N HIS A 113 -12.65 1.16 15.62
CA HIS A 113 -12.65 2.62 15.65
C HIS A 113 -12.96 3.21 14.25
N ARG A 114 -13.70 2.46 13.43
CA ARG A 114 -14.07 2.86 12.06
C ARG A 114 -14.93 4.13 11.96
N HIS A 115 -15.54 4.56 13.07
CA HIS A 115 -16.36 5.78 13.14
C HIS A 115 -15.67 6.92 13.92
N THR A 116 -14.44 6.71 14.38
CA THR A 116 -13.69 7.74 15.09
C THR A 116 -13.46 8.93 14.14
N PRO A 117 -13.52 10.19 14.60
CA PRO A 117 -13.13 11.33 13.76
C PRO A 117 -11.64 11.27 13.38
N ILE A 118 -11.25 11.80 12.22
CA ILE A 118 -9.85 11.70 11.71
C ILE A 118 -8.87 12.42 12.65
N GLU A 119 -9.29 13.52 13.25
CA GLU A 119 -8.55 14.31 14.23
C GLU A 119 -8.18 13.52 15.49
N HIS A 120 -8.90 12.43 15.80
CA HIS A 120 -8.63 11.58 16.96
C HIS A 120 -7.68 10.41 16.63
N LEU A 121 -7.23 10.26 15.38
CA LEU A 121 -6.36 9.16 14.98
C LEU A 121 -4.95 9.22 15.56
N ALA A 122 -4.50 10.42 15.97
CA ALA A 122 -3.22 10.60 16.65
C ALA A 122 -3.13 9.78 17.96
N GLN A 123 -4.27 9.52 18.60
CA GLN A 123 -4.36 8.77 19.86
C GLN A 123 -4.36 7.25 19.64
N ARG A 124 -4.46 6.79 18.38
CA ARG A 124 -4.54 5.37 18.05
C ARG A 124 -3.16 4.70 18.12
N PRO A 125 -3.11 3.39 18.42
CA PRO A 125 -1.86 2.62 18.41
C PRO A 125 -1.17 2.69 17.04
N LEU A 126 0.15 2.94 17.04
CA LEU A 126 0.96 3.04 15.82
C LEU A 126 0.87 1.76 14.96
N GLU A 127 0.76 0.59 15.59
CA GLU A 127 0.68 -0.72 14.92
C GLU A 127 -0.48 -0.85 13.93
N CYS A 128 -1.58 -0.11 14.12
CA CYS A 128 -2.72 -0.06 13.19
C CYS A 128 -2.47 0.82 11.97
N TYR A 129 -1.48 1.72 12.03
CA TYR A 129 -1.22 2.77 11.03
C TYR A 129 0.19 2.72 10.45
N TRP A 130 1.06 1.87 10.98
CA TRP A 130 2.39 1.65 10.45
C TRP A 130 2.32 0.77 9.20
N ALA A 131 2.61 1.37 8.06
CA ALA A 131 2.47 0.73 6.76
C ALA A 131 3.82 0.55 6.08
N VAL A 132 3.93 -0.54 5.34
CA VAL A 132 4.89 -0.64 4.24
C VAL A 132 4.28 -0.05 2.98
N VAL A 133 4.98 0.91 2.40
CA VAL A 133 4.66 1.53 1.12
C VAL A 133 5.47 0.85 0.05
N ILE A 134 4.80 0.43 -1.02
CA ILE A 134 5.41 -0.16 -2.21
C ILE A 134 5.06 0.77 -3.37
N GLU A 135 6.08 1.39 -3.94
CA GLU A 135 5.97 2.22 -5.13
C GLU A 135 6.33 1.38 -6.35
N PHE A 136 5.59 1.54 -7.43
CA PHE A 136 5.73 0.68 -8.60
C PHE A 136 5.36 1.40 -9.90
N GLN A 137 5.84 0.83 -10.99
CA GLN A 137 5.54 1.27 -12.35
C GLN A 137 4.90 0.13 -13.11
N THR A 138 3.91 0.45 -13.96
CA THR A 138 3.33 -0.51 -14.91
C THR A 138 4.33 -0.83 -16.01
N ARG A 139 4.23 -2.04 -16.55
CA ARG A 139 5.01 -2.53 -17.69
C ARG A 139 4.10 -2.84 -18.87
#